data_AF-A0A3D3H5A5-F1
#
_entry.id   AF-A0A3D3H5A5-F1
#
_cell.length_a   1.000
_cell.length_b   1.000
_cell.length_c   1.000
_cell.angle_alpha   90.00
_cell.angle_beta   90.00
_cell.angle_gamma   90.00
#
_symmetry.space_group_name_H-M   'P 1'
#
loop_
_entity.id
_entity.type
_entity.pdbx_description
1 polymer ?
#
loop_
_entity_poly.entity_id
_entity_poly.type
_entity_poly.pdbx_seq_one_letter_code
_entity_poly.pdbx_strand_id
1 'polypeptide(L)' 'MALTPDDTNASISERDRSSVFHSWSAQRSLAPLPLAGGSGSEVWDVDGRRYLDFSSQL' A
#
# COMPACT_ATOMS: atom_id res chain seq x y z
N MET A 1 -13.83 -1.41 -2.33
CA MET A 1 -13.57 -0.48 -3.44
C MET A 1 -12.75 -1.26 -4.46
N ALA A 2 -13.20 -1.33 -5.71
CA ALA A 2 -12.42 -2.00 -6.75
C ALA A 2 -11.33 -1.03 -7.24
N LEU A 3 -10.14 -1.56 -7.54
CA LEU A 3 -9.13 -0.80 -8.28
C LEU A 3 -9.71 -0.40 -9.63
N THR A 4 -9.43 0.83 -10.04
CA THR A 4 -9.73 1.36 -11.35
C THR A 4 -8.53 1.18 -12.28
N PRO A 5 -8.72 1.18 -13.61
CA PRO A 5 -7.61 1.05 -14.56
C PRO A 5 -6.52 2.13 -14.43
N ASP A 6 -6.86 3.29 -13.85
CA ASP A 6 -5.96 4.42 -13.65
C ASP A 6 -5.24 4.40 -12.28
N ASP A 7 -5.58 3.45 -11.42
CA ASP A 7 -4.94 3.33 -10.11
C ASP A 7 -3.51 2.81 -10.27
N THR A 8 -2.57 3.63 -9.79
CA THR A 8 -1.15 3.30 -9.64
C THR A 8 -0.73 3.43 -8.20
N ASN A 9 0.38 2.81 -7.82
CA ASN A 9 0.97 2.99 -6.49
C ASN A 9 1.10 4.47 -6.11
N ALA A 10 1.64 5.31 -6.99
CA ALA A 10 1.84 6.73 -6.74
C ALA A 10 0.53 7.47 -6.46
N SER A 11 -0.50 7.24 -7.29
CA SER A 11 -1.79 7.92 -7.16
C SER A 11 -2.54 7.52 -5.87
N ILE A 12 -2.39 6.27 -5.42
CA ILE A 12 -3.01 5.78 -4.19
C ILE A 12 -2.24 6.31 -2.98
N SER A 13 -0.90 6.28 -3.00
CA SER A 13 -0.07 6.85 -1.94
C SER A 13 -0.26 8.36 -1.78
N GLU A 14 -0.59 9.10 -2.83
CA GLU A 14 -0.95 10.52 -2.74
C GLU A 14 -2.31 10.74 -2.07
N ARG A 15 -3.33 9.99 -2.50
CA ARG A 15 -4.66 10.03 -1.90
C ARG A 15 -4.63 9.63 -0.42
N ASP A 16 -3.89 8.58 -0.09
CA ASP A 16 -3.67 8.12 1.28
C ASP A 16 -3.06 9.22 2.16
N ARG A 17 -1.93 9.81 1.74
CA ARG A 17 -1.27 10.91 2.49
C ARG A 17 -2.15 12.14 2.68
N SER A 18 -3.14 12.37 1.82
CA SER A 18 -4.04 13.52 1.92
C SER A 18 -5.09 13.38 3.03
N SER A 19 -5.43 12.15 3.41
CA SER A 19 -6.68 11.87 4.15
C SER A 19 -6.54 10.82 5.25
N VAL A 20 -5.44 10.07 5.30
CA VAL A 20 -5.22 8.98 6.26
C VAL A 20 -4.05 9.31 7.18
N PHE A 21 -4.30 9.31 8.49
CA PHE A 21 -3.24 9.38 9.50
C PHE A 21 -2.76 7.97 9.84
N HIS A 22 -1.47 7.70 9.63
CA HIS A 22 -0.88 6.40 9.91
C HIS A 22 -0.34 6.33 11.34
N SER A 23 -0.58 5.19 11.98
CA SER A 23 -0.07 4.94 13.33
C SER A 23 1.46 4.89 13.32
N TRP A 24 2.06 5.29 14.44
CA TRP A 24 3.51 5.18 14.67
C TRP A 24 4.40 5.83 13.60
N SER A 25 3.88 6.83 12.89
CA SER A 25 4.55 7.41 11.73
C SER A 25 4.66 8.94 11.82
N ALA A 26 5.78 9.49 11.36
CA ALA A 26 5.92 10.92 11.09
C ALA A 26 5.29 11.23 9.72
N GLN A 27 4.20 11.99 9.70
CA GLN A 27 3.34 12.07 8.51
C GLN A 27 3.99 12.78 7.31
N ARG A 28 4.90 13.74 7.55
CA ARG A 28 5.56 14.49 6.46
C ARG A 28 6.42 13.61 5.55
N SER A 29 7.03 12.57 6.10
CA SER A 29 7.99 11.71 5.39
C SER A 29 7.44 10.32 5.10
N LEU A 30 6.13 10.10 5.30
CA LEU A 30 5.51 8.81 5.08
C LEU A 30 5.52 8.47 3.58
N ALA A 31 5.99 7.25 3.25
CA ALA A 31 5.99 6.69 1.91
C ALA A 31 5.26 5.33 1.95
N PRO A 32 3.92 5.33 1.92
CA PRO A 32 3.13 4.11 2.07
C PRO A 32 3.25 3.24 0.82
N LEU A 33 3.27 1.92 1.02
CA LEU A 33 3.22 0.89 -0.02
C LEU A 33 1.78 0.38 -0.16
N PRO A 34 1.04 0.75 -1.22
CA PRO A 34 -0.32 0.27 -1.40
C PRO A 34 -0.33 -1.21 -1.77
N LEU A 35 -0.95 -2.05 -0.95
CA LEU A 35 -1.14 -3.47 -1.25
C LEU A 35 -2.51 -3.69 -1.91
N ALA A 36 -2.50 -4.29 -3.10
CA ALA A 36 -3.70 -4.63 -3.85
C ALA A 36 -4.31 -5.97 -3.42
N GLY A 37 -3.52 -6.85 -2.80
CA GLY A 37 -4.00 -8.11 -2.25
C GLY A 37 -2.87 -8.97 -1.66
N GLY A 38 -3.25 -10.14 -1.16
CA GLY A 38 -2.34 -11.14 -0.61
C GLY A 38 -2.92 -12.54 -0.63
N SER A 39 -2.04 -13.55 -0.63
CA SER A 39 -2.39 -14.97 -0.56
C SER A 39 -1.25 -15.77 0.07
N GLY A 40 -1.56 -16.57 1.09
CA GLY A 40 -0.54 -17.24 1.90
C GLY A 40 0.39 -16.23 2.56
N SER A 41 1.70 -16.41 2.38
CA SER A 41 2.72 -15.46 2.87
C SER A 41 3.14 -14.43 1.81
N GLU A 42 2.44 -14.30 0.69
CA GLU A 42 2.77 -13.31 -0.34
C GLU A 42 1.74 -12.19 -0.41
N VAL A 43 2.21 -10.96 -0.60
CA VAL A 43 1.39 -9.78 -0.90
C VAL A 43 1.83 -9.17 -2.23
N TRP A 44 0.96 -8.41 -2.87
CA TRP A 44 1.30 -7.68 -4.09
C TRP A 44 0.77 -6.27 -4.08
N ASP A 45 1.54 -5.36 -4.66
CA ASP A 45 1.14 -3.97 -4.82
C ASP A 45 0.28 -3.75 -6.08
N VAL A 46 -0.12 -2.51 -6.30
CA VAL A 46 -1.04 -2.12 -7.38
C VAL A 46 -0.39 -2.26 -8.76
N ASP A 47 0.94 -2.07 -8.83
CA ASP A 47 1.70 -2.23 -10.06
C ASP A 47 2.04 -3.72 -10.36
N GLY A 48 1.60 -4.64 -9.50
CA GLY A 48 1.72 -6.09 -9.68
C GLY A 48 3.01 -6.70 -9.14
N ARG A 49 3.84 -5.93 -8.42
CA ARG A 49 5.04 -6.48 -7.79
C ARG A 49 4.66 -7.30 -6.56
N ARG A 50 5.25 -8.49 -6.44
CA ARG A 50 5.02 -9.44 -5.36
C ARG A 50 6.12 -9.35 -4.29
N TYR A 51 5.74 -9.54 -3.04
CA TYR A 51 6.61 -9.52 -1.87
C TYR A 51 6.29 -10.70 -0.96
N LEU A 52 7.32 -11.28 -0.34
CA LEU A 52 7.16 -12.26 0.73
C LEU A 52 7.02 -11.52 2.07
N ASP A 53 5.94 -11.79 2.79
CA ASP A 53 5.63 -11.20 4.08
C ASP A 53 6.32 -11.99 5.22
N PHE A 54 7.47 -11.48 5.65
CA PHE A 54 8.18 -11.99 6.83
C PHE A 54 7.73 -11.36 8.14
N SER A 55 6.90 -10.31 8.13
CA SER A 55 6.35 -9.74 9.37
C SER A 55 5.03 -10.39 9.76
N SER A 56 4.41 -11.17 8.86
CA SER A 56 3.06 -11.69 9.06
C SER A 56 2.06 -10.57 9.34
N GLN A 57 2.18 -9.47 8.59
CA GLN A 57 1.36 -8.27 8.67
C GLN A 57 1.43 -7.51 10.02
N LEU A 58 2.50 -7.71 10.79
CA LEU A 58 2.84 -6.89 11.95
C LEU A 58 3.60 -5.61 11.55
#